data_AF-A0A2E8UIK9-F1
#
_entry.id   AF-A0A2E8UIK9-F1
#
_cell.length_a   1.000
_cell.length_b   1.000
_cell.length_c   1.000
_cell.angle_alpha   90.00
_cell.angle_beta   90.00
_cell.angle_gamma   90.00
#
_symmetry.space_group_name_H-M   'P 1'
#
loop_
_entity.id
_entity.type
_entity.pdbx_description
1 polymer ?
#
loop_
_entity_poly.entity_id
_entity_poly.type
_entity_poly.pdbx_seq_one_letter_code
_entity_poly.pdbx_strand_id
1 'polypeptide(L)'
;MSTRIWGGSMGNQILQRTAIALFTICLLSLPALGNSGGPPYLNGDGNPTAEYGCSCHNNGQISERAVVMVTGVPIQYATSEIYDFTIQVADSHTLAGDDGNTQAGFVITSGDVGTFTWQEDQELRIAEDSQGDVSHSETSDTGIWSLTWQAPAEDEGDIHFWVAGNSVNGDGAPGDDDYWNMLSFTINAPGTIENDDNAATLETRTVSVGSYDALFLVEDSPEAEEQERQSRIADSVFSNGNQLYWASLVALIVGAVFQKEILERRYDEGPEPLAMELAYPQATRRAIACLIALYIAVSWTAQDYNWFLTGVAYFCSVWAAYGIYRTILAARAPLAPKDML
;
A
#
# COMPACT_ATOMS: atom_id res chain seq x y z
N MET A 1 -78.43 45.38 11.97
CA MET A 1 -77.60 44.17 11.81
C MET A 1 -76.16 44.66 11.69
N SER A 2 -75.39 44.61 12.78
CA SER A 2 -74.01 45.11 12.85
C SER A 2 -73.07 43.91 12.75
N THR A 3 -72.30 43.83 11.68
CA THR A 3 -71.19 42.88 11.53
C THR A 3 -69.90 43.58 11.97
N ARG A 4 -69.39 43.19 13.15
CA ARG A 4 -68.04 43.52 13.60
C ARG A 4 -67.04 42.67 12.82
N ILE A 5 -66.08 43.30 12.17
CA ILE A 5 -64.95 42.66 11.52
C ILE A 5 -63.90 42.38 12.60
N TRP A 6 -63.81 41.13 13.06
CA TRP A 6 -62.70 40.63 13.89
C TRP A 6 -61.69 39.99 12.94
N GLY A 7 -60.61 40.68 12.61
CA GLY A 7 -59.64 40.19 11.61
C GLY A 7 -58.22 40.75 11.72
N GLY A 8 -57.82 41.30 12.87
CA GLY A 8 -56.49 41.92 13.05
C GLY A 8 -55.54 41.21 14.02
N SER A 9 -56.07 40.40 14.95
CA SER A 9 -55.26 39.89 16.08
C SER A 9 -54.48 38.60 15.79
N MET A 10 -54.99 37.75 14.89
CA MET A 10 -54.43 36.40 14.69
C MET A 10 -53.20 36.42 13.76
N GLY A 11 -53.19 37.31 12.76
CA GLY A 11 -52.06 37.49 11.85
C GLY A 11 -50.81 38.02 12.55
N ASN A 12 -50.95 39.02 13.43
CA ASN A 12 -49.82 39.57 14.19
C ASN A 12 -49.19 38.56 15.16
N GLN A 13 -49.99 37.69 15.76
CA GLN A 13 -49.48 36.64 16.66
C GLN A 13 -48.74 35.54 15.89
N ILE A 14 -49.21 35.18 14.69
CA ILE A 14 -48.51 34.22 13.82
C ILE A 14 -47.20 34.83 13.32
N LEU A 15 -47.23 36.08 12.84
CA LEU A 15 -46.02 36.82 12.43
C LEU A 15 -44.98 36.95 13.55
N GLN A 16 -45.40 37.27 14.78
CA GLN A 16 -44.49 37.33 15.93
C GLN A 16 -43.90 35.96 16.27
N ARG A 17 -44.71 34.90 16.27
CA ARG A 17 -44.23 33.54 16.56
C ARG A 17 -43.27 33.03 15.50
N THR A 18 -43.55 33.29 14.23
CA THR A 18 -42.65 32.94 13.12
C THR A 18 -41.35 33.75 13.18
N ALA A 19 -41.42 35.04 13.52
CA ALA A 19 -40.23 35.87 13.68
C ALA A 19 -39.35 35.40 14.85
N ILE A 20 -39.95 35.05 16.00
CA ILE A 20 -39.23 34.49 17.14
C ILE A 20 -38.61 33.14 16.77
N ALA A 21 -39.36 32.25 16.12
CA ALA A 21 -38.83 30.95 15.68
C ALA A 21 -37.64 31.10 14.71
N LEU A 22 -37.75 31.98 13.72
CA LEU A 22 -36.65 32.28 12.79
C LEU A 22 -35.45 32.91 13.50
N PHE A 23 -35.69 33.79 14.47
CA PHE A 23 -34.63 34.40 15.27
C PHE A 23 -33.94 33.37 16.17
N THR A 24 -34.69 32.46 16.78
CA THR A 24 -34.13 31.35 17.57
C THR A 24 -33.35 30.37 16.70
N ILE A 25 -33.87 30.00 15.51
CA ILE A 25 -33.13 29.17 14.54
C ILE A 25 -31.84 29.87 14.10
N CYS A 26 -31.91 31.18 13.82
CA CYS A 26 -30.75 31.98 13.44
C CYS A 26 -29.71 32.04 14.58
N LEU A 27 -30.14 32.28 15.82
CA LEU A 27 -29.28 32.25 17.01
C LEU A 27 -28.66 30.86 17.25
N LEU A 28 -29.41 29.79 17.02
CA LEU A 28 -28.93 28.41 17.13
C LEU A 28 -27.99 28.01 15.99
N SER A 29 -28.04 28.71 14.84
CA SER A 29 -27.14 28.50 13.70
C SER A 29 -25.83 29.30 13.77
N LEU A 30 -25.70 30.29 14.67
CA LEU A 30 -24.46 31.03 14.87
C LEU A 30 -23.24 30.16 15.25
N PRO A 31 -23.34 29.11 16.09
CA PRO A 31 -22.21 28.21 16.33
C PRO A 31 -21.82 27.35 15.12
N ALA A 32 -22.63 27.31 14.05
CA ALA A 32 -22.32 26.59 12.81
C ALA A 32 -21.58 27.46 11.78
N LEU A 33 -21.30 28.74 12.09
CA LEU A 33 -20.27 29.49 11.39
C LEU A 33 -18.93 29.04 11.95
N GLY A 34 -18.37 27.97 11.37
CA GLY A 34 -17.04 27.46 11.72
C GLY A 34 -16.04 28.62 11.72
N ASN A 35 -15.47 28.91 12.88
CA ASN A 35 -14.35 29.84 12.96
C ASN A 35 -13.15 29.13 12.35
N SER A 36 -12.84 29.47 11.10
CA SER A 36 -11.78 28.84 10.29
C SER A 36 -10.36 29.03 10.86
N GLY A 37 -10.21 29.73 11.98
CA GLY A 37 -8.91 30.05 12.57
C GLY A 37 -8.11 28.86 13.10
N GLY A 38 -8.52 27.60 12.98
CA GLY A 38 -7.79 26.49 13.62
C GLY A 38 -7.86 26.47 15.16
N PRO A 39 -7.26 25.47 15.82
CA PRO A 39 -7.47 25.24 17.25
C PRO A 39 -7.07 26.42 18.14
N PRO A 40 -7.91 26.82 19.11
CA PRO A 40 -7.55 27.76 20.16
C PRO A 40 -6.61 27.12 21.20
N TYR A 41 -6.06 27.94 22.11
CA TYR A 41 -5.25 27.45 23.22
C TYR A 41 -5.99 26.42 24.08
N LEU A 42 -7.27 26.64 24.36
CA LEU A 42 -8.09 25.77 25.21
C LEU A 42 -9.11 24.98 24.39
N ASN A 43 -9.21 23.69 24.65
CA ASN A 43 -10.25 22.84 24.05
C ASN A 43 -11.61 23.06 24.73
N GLY A 44 -12.64 22.35 24.27
CA GLY A 44 -14.01 22.48 24.78
C GLY A 44 -14.18 22.17 26.28
N ASP A 45 -13.23 21.47 26.88
CA ASP A 45 -13.19 21.12 28.31
C ASP A 45 -12.40 22.14 29.15
N GLY A 46 -11.83 23.17 28.53
CA GLY A 46 -11.02 24.20 29.18
C GLY A 46 -9.57 23.78 29.48
N ASN A 47 -9.07 22.74 28.83
CA ASN A 47 -7.68 22.28 28.96
C ASN A 47 -6.84 22.70 27.73
N PRO A 48 -5.51 22.83 27.85
CA PRO A 48 -4.64 23.15 26.71
C PRO A 48 -4.81 22.17 25.54
N THR A 49 -5.19 22.65 24.37
CA THR A 49 -5.51 21.82 23.19
C THR A 49 -4.30 21.02 22.71
N ALA A 50 -3.09 21.59 22.77
CA ALA A 50 -1.88 20.88 22.36
C ALA A 50 -1.54 19.69 23.28
N GLU A 51 -1.93 19.74 24.56
CA GLU A 51 -1.64 18.70 25.56
C GLU A 51 -2.78 17.69 25.73
N TYR A 52 -4.03 18.13 25.53
CA TYR A 52 -5.24 17.33 25.79
C TYR A 52 -6.01 16.98 24.50
N GLY A 53 -5.62 17.56 23.38
CA GLY A 53 -6.09 17.19 22.06
C GLY A 53 -7.37 17.87 21.61
N CYS A 54 -7.73 17.56 20.37
CA CYS A 54 -8.84 18.17 19.64
C CYS A 54 -10.16 17.42 19.89
N SER A 55 -10.63 17.43 21.14
CA SER A 55 -11.74 16.58 21.62
C SER A 55 -13.09 16.77 20.93
N CYS A 56 -13.25 17.83 20.13
CA CYS A 56 -14.44 18.03 19.28
C CYS A 56 -14.51 17.07 18.08
N HIS A 57 -13.38 16.49 17.66
CA HIS A 57 -13.26 15.62 16.49
C HIS A 57 -13.22 14.14 16.88
N ASN A 58 -13.71 13.26 16.00
CA ASN A 58 -13.76 11.80 16.19
C ASN A 58 -14.35 11.37 17.55
N ASN A 59 -15.45 12.01 17.97
CA ASN A 59 -16.07 11.77 19.30
C ASN A 59 -15.09 11.89 20.48
N GLY A 60 -14.08 12.76 20.35
CA GLY A 60 -13.02 12.95 21.33
C GLY A 60 -12.07 11.77 21.48
N GLN A 61 -12.07 10.82 20.54
CA GLN A 61 -11.14 9.69 20.53
C GLN A 61 -9.92 10.00 19.65
N ILE A 62 -8.74 9.68 20.18
CA ILE A 62 -7.49 9.73 19.42
C ILE A 62 -7.48 8.64 18.34
N SER A 63 -6.84 8.90 17.19
CA SER A 63 -6.78 7.97 16.06
C SER A 63 -5.39 7.95 15.42
N GLU A 64 -4.83 6.75 15.26
CA GLU A 64 -3.57 6.52 14.51
C GLU A 64 -3.71 6.84 13.01
N ARG A 65 -4.94 7.04 12.53
CA ARG A 65 -5.22 7.49 11.17
C ARG A 65 -4.72 8.92 10.93
N ALA A 66 -4.71 9.78 11.95
CA ALA A 66 -4.02 11.06 11.89
C ALA A 66 -2.54 10.84 12.21
N VAL A 67 -1.70 10.99 11.19
CA VAL A 67 -0.25 10.93 11.31
C VAL A 67 0.27 12.33 11.56
N VAL A 68 1.01 12.53 12.65
CA VAL A 68 1.60 13.82 13.04
C VAL A 68 3.11 13.65 13.10
N MET A 69 3.85 14.52 12.41
CA MET A 69 5.31 14.46 12.32
C MET A 69 5.91 15.85 12.50
N VAL A 70 7.03 15.93 13.21
CA VAL A 70 7.86 17.12 13.32
C VAL A 70 9.29 16.76 12.94
N THR A 71 9.77 17.36 11.85
CA THR A 71 11.14 17.23 11.35
C THR A 71 11.95 18.45 11.77
N GLY A 72 13.26 18.28 11.98
CA GLY A 72 14.14 19.36 12.37
C GLY A 72 14.33 19.51 13.88
N VAL A 73 13.89 18.52 14.67
CA VAL A 73 13.99 18.55 16.13
C VAL A 73 15.42 18.21 16.56
N PRO A 74 16.17 19.11 17.23
CA PRO A 74 17.48 18.78 17.75
C PRO A 74 17.39 17.85 18.96
N ILE A 75 18.46 17.09 19.24
CA ILE A 75 18.52 16.25 20.45
C ILE A 75 18.72 17.11 21.71
N GLN A 76 19.56 18.13 21.64
CA GLN A 76 19.76 19.13 22.68
C GLN A 76 19.85 20.51 22.02
N TYR A 77 19.42 21.57 22.71
CA TYR A 77 19.51 22.92 22.16
C TYR A 77 20.83 23.60 22.52
N ALA A 78 21.21 24.60 21.72
CA ALA A 78 22.14 25.65 22.09
C ALA A 78 21.36 26.93 22.37
N THR A 79 21.77 27.69 23.37
CA THR A 79 21.08 28.94 23.78
C THR A 79 21.02 29.93 22.62
N SER A 80 19.85 30.54 22.41
CA SER A 80 19.57 31.49 21.30
C SER A 80 19.70 30.94 19.88
N GLU A 81 19.98 29.65 19.72
CA GLU A 81 20.06 29.00 18.40
C GLU A 81 18.67 28.87 17.79
N ILE A 82 18.61 28.93 16.46
CA ILE A 82 17.36 28.84 15.69
C ILE A 82 17.32 27.47 15.02
N TYR A 83 16.22 26.75 15.22
CA TYR A 83 15.97 25.46 14.61
C TYR A 83 14.79 25.55 13.66
N ASP A 84 14.96 25.08 12.43
CA ASP A 84 13.89 24.99 11.46
C ASP A 84 13.06 23.73 11.73
N PHE A 85 11.78 23.90 12.02
CA PHE A 85 10.81 22.83 12.19
C PHE A 85 9.91 22.72 10.97
N THR A 86 9.64 21.49 10.55
CA THR A 86 8.57 21.19 9.59
C THR A 86 7.56 20.31 10.28
N ILE A 87 6.33 20.81 10.41
CA ILE A 87 5.18 20.06 10.93
C ILE A 87 4.44 19.48 9.73
N GLN A 88 4.17 18.18 9.78
CA GLN A 88 3.32 17.50 8.81
C GLN A 88 2.21 16.75 9.53
N VAL A 89 0.97 16.96 9.08
CA VAL A 89 -0.21 16.24 9.55
C VAL A 89 -0.97 15.71 8.34
N ALA A 90 -1.27 14.41 8.31
CA ALA A 90 -1.96 13.78 7.19
C ALA A 90 -2.77 12.54 7.63
N ASP A 91 -3.71 12.12 6.79
CA ASP A 91 -4.36 10.82 6.92
C ASP A 91 -3.40 9.72 6.49
N SER A 92 -3.27 8.66 7.28
CA SER A 92 -2.49 7.46 6.96
C SER A 92 -2.87 6.83 5.61
N HIS A 93 -4.14 6.87 5.21
CA HIS A 93 -4.60 6.39 3.91
C HIS A 93 -4.16 7.31 2.78
N THR A 94 -4.31 8.63 2.97
CA THR A 94 -3.83 9.62 1.99
C THR A 94 -2.32 9.49 1.78
N LEU A 95 -1.55 9.25 2.86
CA LEU A 95 -0.11 8.97 2.76
C LEU A 95 0.16 7.68 1.97
N ALA A 96 -0.64 6.63 2.18
CA ALA A 96 -0.50 5.35 1.47
C ALA A 96 -1.01 5.38 0.01
N GLY A 97 -1.52 6.51 -0.47
CA GLY A 97 -2.10 6.66 -1.81
C GLY A 97 -3.54 6.15 -1.96
N ASP A 98 -4.22 5.88 -0.83
CA ASP A 98 -5.63 5.48 -0.75
C ASP A 98 -6.56 6.70 -0.55
N ASP A 99 -7.87 6.45 -0.63
CA ASP A 99 -8.89 7.45 -0.28
C ASP A 99 -8.87 7.76 1.23
N GLY A 100 -8.57 9.00 1.58
CA GLY A 100 -8.55 9.50 2.96
C GLY A 100 -8.84 10.99 3.05
N ASN A 101 -8.73 11.52 4.27
CA ASN A 101 -8.90 12.95 4.52
C ASN A 101 -7.77 13.74 3.84
N THR A 102 -8.15 14.84 3.18
CA THR A 102 -7.23 15.65 2.36
C THR A 102 -6.85 16.98 2.99
N GLN A 103 -7.46 17.31 4.13
CA GLN A 103 -7.19 18.57 4.83
C GLN A 103 -6.63 18.29 6.21
N ALA A 104 -5.81 19.22 6.70
CA ALA A 104 -5.18 19.08 7.99
C ALA A 104 -5.06 20.40 8.75
N GLY A 105 -4.84 20.29 10.06
CA GLY A 105 -4.57 21.38 10.97
C GLY A 105 -3.69 20.92 12.13
N PHE A 106 -3.12 21.87 12.88
CA PHE A 106 -2.35 21.57 14.08
C PHE A 106 -2.38 22.73 15.08
N VAL A 107 -1.99 22.42 16.32
CA VAL A 107 -1.54 23.38 17.32
C VAL A 107 -0.30 22.82 18.03
N ILE A 108 0.70 23.67 18.27
CA ILE A 108 1.95 23.33 18.98
C ILE A 108 2.21 24.30 20.13
N THR A 109 2.72 23.77 21.23
CA THR A 109 3.22 24.53 22.38
C THR A 109 4.59 24.02 22.83
N SER A 110 5.41 24.93 23.35
CA SER A 110 6.64 24.65 24.10
C SER A 110 6.53 25.06 25.57
N GLY A 111 5.31 25.34 26.07
CA GLY A 111 5.08 25.86 27.42
C GLY A 111 5.66 27.27 27.63
N ASP A 112 5.56 28.12 26.61
CA ASP A 112 6.16 29.47 26.58
C ASP A 112 7.69 29.50 26.71
N VAL A 113 8.39 28.40 26.40
CA VAL A 113 9.86 28.34 26.39
C VAL A 113 10.41 28.47 24.97
N GLY A 114 11.24 29.49 24.76
CA GLY A 114 11.72 29.88 23.43
C GLY A 114 10.67 30.69 22.65
N THR A 115 10.87 30.85 21.35
CA THR A 115 9.94 31.65 20.51
C THR A 115 9.80 31.04 19.13
N PHE A 116 8.56 30.88 18.68
CA PHE A 116 8.26 30.47 17.32
C PHE A 116 8.17 31.65 16.36
N THR A 117 8.72 31.52 15.16
CA THR A 117 8.50 32.47 14.06
C THR A 117 8.31 31.75 12.73
N TRP A 118 7.57 32.35 11.80
CA TRP A 118 7.24 31.75 10.51
C TRP A 118 7.15 32.83 9.41
N GLN A 119 7.12 32.39 8.16
CA GLN A 119 6.89 33.26 7.01
C GLN A 119 5.38 33.48 6.79
N GLU A 120 4.99 34.62 6.23
CA GLU A 120 3.57 34.96 6.03
C GLU A 120 2.82 33.93 5.16
N ASP A 121 3.51 33.25 4.24
CA ASP A 121 2.92 32.25 3.34
C ASP A 121 2.54 30.92 4.01
N GLN A 122 2.89 30.74 5.28
CA GLN A 122 2.59 29.52 6.03
C GLN A 122 1.15 29.51 6.57
N GLU A 123 0.42 30.63 6.49
CA GLU A 123 -0.94 30.74 7.02
C GLU A 123 -1.03 30.26 8.48
N LEU A 124 -0.08 30.69 9.31
CA LEU A 124 -0.02 30.40 10.75
C LEU A 124 -0.35 31.63 11.58
N ARG A 125 -0.76 31.40 12.82
CA ARG A 125 -1.05 32.44 13.82
C ARG A 125 -0.68 31.97 15.22
N ILE A 126 -0.63 32.92 16.14
CA ILE A 126 -0.68 32.57 17.56
C ILE A 126 -2.07 32.01 17.89
N ALA A 127 -2.12 30.89 18.61
CA ALA A 127 -3.35 30.26 19.06
C ALA A 127 -4.16 31.26 19.91
N GLU A 128 -5.49 31.20 19.79
CA GLU A 128 -6.35 32.19 20.44
C GLU A 128 -6.22 32.02 21.96
N ASP A 129 -6.10 33.14 22.67
CA ASP A 129 -5.84 33.21 24.12
C ASP A 129 -4.48 32.64 24.59
N SER A 130 -3.54 32.37 23.69
CA SER A 130 -2.13 32.03 24.01
C SER A 130 -1.19 33.22 23.79
N GLN A 131 0.01 33.16 24.38
CA GLN A 131 1.11 34.11 24.15
C GLN A 131 2.21 33.56 23.25
N GLY A 132 2.35 32.24 23.14
CA GLY A 132 3.45 31.60 22.40
C GLY A 132 3.05 30.40 21.54
N ASP A 133 1.84 29.86 21.69
CA ASP A 133 1.44 28.65 20.97
C ASP A 133 1.07 28.98 19.52
N VAL A 134 1.41 28.09 18.60
CA VAL A 134 1.19 28.29 17.17
C VAL A 134 0.09 27.38 16.69
N SER A 135 -0.88 27.94 15.98
CA SER A 135 -1.96 27.22 15.29
C SER A 135 -1.94 27.58 13.81
N HIS A 136 -2.45 26.66 12.98
CA HIS A 136 -2.83 27.01 11.62
C HIS A 136 -3.95 28.07 11.61
N SER A 137 -3.98 28.92 10.58
CA SER A 137 -5.00 29.97 10.38
C SER A 137 -6.18 29.50 9.53
N GLU A 138 -5.97 28.52 8.64
CA GLU A 138 -6.98 27.82 7.85
C GLU A 138 -6.52 26.37 7.61
N THR A 139 -7.45 25.45 7.37
CA THR A 139 -7.10 24.06 7.05
C THR A 139 -6.23 23.99 5.80
N SER A 140 -5.15 23.19 5.85
CA SER A 140 -4.22 23.05 4.74
C SER A 140 -4.53 21.80 3.91
N ASP A 141 -4.54 21.93 2.59
CA ASP A 141 -4.66 20.81 1.66
C ASP A 141 -3.37 19.98 1.56
N THR A 142 -2.22 20.53 1.96
CA THR A 142 -0.94 19.80 2.00
C THR A 142 -0.67 19.21 3.38
N GLY A 143 -1.19 19.84 4.42
CA GLY A 143 -0.91 19.51 5.80
C GLY A 143 0.56 19.68 6.20
N ILE A 144 1.29 20.56 5.52
CA ILE A 144 2.72 20.82 5.77
C ILE A 144 2.90 22.30 6.11
N TRP A 145 3.58 22.57 7.22
CA TRP A 145 3.94 23.91 7.67
C TRP A 145 5.40 23.98 8.10
N SER A 146 6.05 25.08 7.76
CA SER A 146 7.42 25.40 8.16
C SER A 146 7.41 26.55 9.14
N LEU A 147 8.06 26.37 10.29
CA LEU A 147 8.27 27.40 11.29
C LEU A 147 9.66 27.23 11.88
N THR A 148 10.14 28.25 12.55
CA THR A 148 11.40 28.22 13.27
C THR A 148 11.12 28.32 14.75
N TRP A 149 11.88 27.59 15.55
CA TRP A 149 11.89 27.72 16.99
C TRP A 149 13.26 28.26 17.43
N GLN A 150 13.26 29.44 18.04
CA GLN A 150 14.43 30.00 18.67
C GLN A 150 14.50 29.54 20.13
N ALA A 151 15.60 28.87 20.48
CA ALA A 151 15.89 28.43 21.83
C ALA A 151 16.04 29.61 22.81
N PRO A 152 15.76 29.43 24.11
CA PRO A 152 15.91 30.47 25.11
C PRO A 152 17.35 31.00 25.19
N ALA A 153 17.49 32.23 25.68
CA ALA A 153 18.80 32.88 25.83
C ALA A 153 19.64 32.29 26.98
N GLU A 154 18.99 31.59 27.90
CA GLU A 154 19.59 30.92 29.04
C GLU A 154 19.18 29.44 29.05
N ASP A 155 19.88 28.62 29.84
CA ASP A 155 19.53 27.22 30.04
C ASP A 155 18.31 27.10 30.96
N GLU A 156 17.17 26.73 30.37
CA GLU A 156 15.89 26.50 31.04
C GLU A 156 15.67 25.01 31.38
N GLY A 157 16.71 24.18 31.28
CA GLY A 157 16.61 22.73 31.42
C GLY A 157 16.03 22.06 30.17
N ASP A 158 15.48 20.86 30.34
CA ASP A 158 14.83 20.11 29.26
C ASP A 158 13.51 20.77 28.85
N ILE A 159 13.29 20.93 27.54
CA ILE A 159 12.13 21.64 27.00
C ILE A 159 11.18 20.62 26.39
N HIS A 160 9.94 20.62 26.88
CA HIS A 160 8.89 19.74 26.43
C HIS A 160 8.02 20.43 25.37
N PHE A 161 7.71 19.72 24.31
CA PHE A 161 6.86 20.17 23.23
C PHE A 161 5.66 19.24 23.11
N TRP A 162 4.52 19.82 22.81
CA TRP A 162 3.28 19.09 22.52
C TRP A 162 2.67 19.62 21.24
N VAL A 163 2.22 18.69 20.40
CA VAL A 163 1.56 18.97 19.13
C VAL A 163 0.28 18.14 19.06
N ALA A 164 -0.84 18.80 18.84
CA ALA A 164 -2.08 18.14 18.43
C ALA A 164 -2.30 18.42 16.95
N GLY A 165 -2.55 17.36 16.15
CA GLY A 165 -2.78 17.47 14.71
C GLY A 165 -4.09 16.80 14.31
N ASN A 166 -4.83 17.47 13.42
CA ASN A 166 -6.10 16.99 12.87
C ASN A 166 -5.92 16.66 11.38
N SER A 167 -6.51 15.56 10.96
CA SER A 167 -6.74 15.19 9.56
C SER A 167 -8.26 15.16 9.35
N VAL A 168 -8.79 16.10 8.58
CA VAL A 168 -10.22 16.42 8.50
C VAL A 168 -10.77 16.21 7.09
N ASN A 169 -12.08 15.95 7.00
CA ASN A 169 -12.77 15.64 5.75
C ASN A 169 -13.08 16.89 4.88
N GLY A 170 -12.87 18.10 5.43
CA GLY A 170 -13.08 19.38 4.76
C GLY A 170 -14.54 19.83 4.62
N ASP A 171 -15.47 19.28 5.40
CA ASP A 171 -16.87 19.69 5.41
C ASP A 171 -17.14 21.00 6.20
N GLY A 172 -16.11 21.52 6.88
CA GLY A 172 -16.12 22.77 7.63
C GLY A 172 -16.70 22.67 9.05
N ALA A 173 -16.98 21.47 9.56
CA ALA A 173 -17.45 21.25 10.91
C ALA A 173 -16.74 20.06 11.58
N PRO A 174 -16.48 20.10 12.89
CA PRO A 174 -15.91 18.94 13.58
C PRO A 174 -16.90 17.76 13.54
N GLY A 175 -16.43 16.60 13.07
CA GLY A 175 -17.25 15.40 12.92
C GLY A 175 -16.56 14.09 13.32
N ASP A 176 -17.30 12.99 13.15
CA ASP A 176 -16.85 11.62 13.41
C ASP A 176 -15.75 11.17 12.44
N ASP A 177 -15.75 11.74 11.23
CA ASP A 177 -14.78 11.44 10.17
C ASP A 177 -13.54 12.34 10.22
N ASP A 178 -13.40 13.17 11.25
CA ASP A 178 -12.21 14.00 11.46
C ASP A 178 -11.29 13.36 12.48
N TYR A 179 -10.17 12.84 12.05
CA TYR A 179 -9.23 12.14 12.90
C TYR A 179 -8.22 13.10 13.52
N TRP A 180 -7.76 12.81 14.73
CA TRP A 180 -6.72 13.60 15.37
C TRP A 180 -5.79 12.73 16.21
N ASN A 181 -4.56 13.22 16.40
CA ASN A 181 -3.52 12.56 17.18
C ASN A 181 -2.64 13.58 17.90
N MET A 182 -1.87 13.13 18.88
CA MET A 182 -0.97 13.97 19.66
C MET A 182 0.44 13.40 19.69
N LEU A 183 1.40 14.29 19.50
CA LEU A 183 2.82 14.02 19.58
C LEU A 183 3.43 14.89 20.67
N SER A 184 4.18 14.27 21.58
CA SER A 184 5.01 15.00 22.53
C SER A 184 6.47 14.60 22.36
N PHE A 185 7.39 15.56 22.45
CA PHE A 185 8.82 15.28 22.42
C PHE A 185 9.56 16.22 23.37
N THR A 186 10.85 15.94 23.56
CA THR A 186 11.70 16.72 24.46
C THR A 186 13.02 17.03 23.75
N ILE A 187 13.46 18.27 23.93
CA ILE A 187 14.80 18.73 23.53
C ILE A 187 15.59 18.92 24.83
N ASN A 188 16.72 18.23 24.94
CA ASN A 188 17.50 18.23 26.18
C ASN A 188 18.24 19.55 26.40
N ALA A 189 18.54 19.85 27.67
CA ALA A 189 19.37 20.98 28.06
C ALA A 189 20.78 20.94 27.43
N PRO A 190 21.45 22.08 27.24
CA PRO A 190 22.81 22.13 26.72
C PRO A 190 23.79 21.30 27.55
N GLY A 191 24.59 20.46 26.90
CA GLY A 191 25.62 19.65 27.57
C GLY A 191 25.09 18.38 28.27
N THR A 192 23.83 18.02 28.07
CA THR A 192 23.25 16.75 28.55
C THR A 192 23.90 15.55 27.84
N ILE A 193 24.25 15.72 26.56
CA ILE A 193 24.93 14.71 25.75
C ILE A 193 26.31 15.24 25.40
N GLU A 194 27.34 14.41 25.60
CA GLU A 194 28.67 14.73 25.11
C GLU A 194 28.61 14.84 23.58
N ASN A 195 28.91 16.03 23.06
CA ASN A 195 29.19 16.24 21.65
C ASN A 195 30.50 15.49 21.34
N ASP A 196 30.42 14.19 21.12
CA ASP A 196 31.41 13.50 20.31
C ASP A 196 31.28 14.08 18.88
N ASP A 197 32.34 14.09 18.08
CA ASP A 197 32.32 14.57 16.69
C ASP A 197 31.47 13.64 15.77
N ASN A 198 30.54 12.89 16.36
CA ASN A 198 29.61 12.01 15.70
C ASN A 198 28.49 12.85 15.07
N ALA A 199 28.35 12.77 13.75
CA ALA A 199 27.31 13.51 13.01
C ALA A 199 25.90 13.29 13.60
N ALA A 200 25.64 12.09 14.16
CA ALA A 200 24.36 11.75 14.76
C ALA A 200 23.96 12.60 15.99
N THR A 201 24.91 13.23 16.71
CA THR A 201 24.60 14.12 17.85
C THR A 201 24.37 15.58 17.43
N LEU A 202 24.79 15.95 16.22
CA LEU A 202 24.57 17.28 15.62
C LEU A 202 23.39 17.30 14.64
N GLU A 203 22.93 16.14 14.21
CA GLU A 203 21.78 16.00 13.32
C GLU A 203 20.46 16.23 14.05
N THR A 204 19.54 16.93 13.38
CA THR A 204 18.14 17.01 13.77
C THR A 204 17.44 15.69 13.44
N ARG A 205 16.40 15.36 14.20
CA ARG A 205 15.58 14.15 13.99
C ARG A 205 14.17 14.51 13.53
N THR A 206 13.50 13.52 12.96
CA THR A 206 12.05 13.51 12.80
C THR A 206 11.43 12.70 13.93
N VAL A 207 10.46 13.30 14.62
CA VAL A 207 9.62 12.63 15.63
C VAL A 207 8.21 12.53 15.08
N SER A 208 7.56 11.40 15.26
CA SER A 208 6.25 11.14 14.64
C SER A 208 5.38 10.17 15.44
N VAL A 209 4.08 10.24 15.20
CA VAL A 209 3.05 9.35 15.74
C VAL A 209 2.00 9.10 14.65
N GLY A 210 1.43 7.90 14.61
CA GLY A 210 0.44 7.50 13.61
C GLY A 210 0.56 6.02 13.25
N SER A 211 -0.18 5.60 12.23
CA SER A 211 -0.11 4.23 11.71
C SER A 211 1.31 3.85 11.31
N TYR A 212 1.79 2.71 11.80
CA TYR A 212 3.14 2.20 11.52
C TYR A 212 3.39 2.08 10.01
N ASP A 213 2.41 1.60 9.25
CA ASP A 213 2.54 1.42 7.79
C ASP A 213 2.69 2.75 7.06
N ALA A 214 2.07 3.83 7.56
CA ALA A 214 2.18 5.17 6.99
C ALA A 214 3.50 5.88 7.36
N LEU A 215 4.09 5.55 8.52
CA LEU A 215 5.36 6.14 8.99
C LEU A 215 6.59 5.58 8.26
N PHE A 216 6.47 4.38 7.70
CA PHE A 216 7.55 3.68 7.01
C PHE A 216 7.12 3.21 5.61
N LEU A 217 6.37 4.04 4.88
CA LEU A 217 6.10 3.81 3.46
C LEU A 217 7.43 3.78 2.72
N VAL A 218 8.01 2.58 2.59
CA VAL A 218 9.07 2.30 1.64
C VAL A 218 8.39 2.34 0.29
N GLU A 219 8.31 3.53 -0.32
CA GLU A 219 8.10 3.61 -1.76
C GLU A 219 9.21 2.77 -2.39
N ASP A 220 8.85 1.66 -3.03
CA ASP A 220 9.80 0.81 -3.72
C ASP A 220 10.57 1.68 -4.71
N SER A 221 11.90 1.61 -4.67
CA SER A 221 12.71 2.44 -5.57
C SER A 221 12.36 2.15 -7.03
N PRO A 222 12.54 3.11 -7.95
CA PRO A 222 12.32 2.86 -9.38
C PRO A 222 13.13 1.65 -9.91
N GLU A 223 14.24 1.33 -9.25
CA GLU A 223 15.06 0.15 -9.55
C GLU A 223 14.37 -1.17 -9.13
N ALA A 224 13.70 -1.19 -7.97
CA ALA A 224 12.95 -2.35 -7.49
C ALA A 224 11.72 -2.63 -8.37
N GLU A 225 10.97 -1.60 -8.74
CA GLU A 225 9.84 -1.73 -9.68
C GLU A 225 10.27 -2.26 -11.04
N GLU A 226 11.38 -1.72 -11.59
CA GLU A 226 11.91 -2.20 -12.88
C GLU A 226 12.46 -3.63 -12.73
N GLN A 227 13.09 -3.99 -11.62
CA GLN A 227 13.54 -5.36 -11.37
C GLN A 227 12.36 -6.34 -11.34
N GLU A 228 11.26 -6.00 -10.68
CA GLU A 228 10.07 -6.83 -10.63
C GLU A 228 9.45 -6.98 -12.02
N ARG A 229 9.36 -5.87 -12.78
CA ARG A 229 8.93 -5.89 -14.18
C ARG A 229 9.82 -6.78 -15.05
N GLN A 230 11.14 -6.67 -14.91
CA GLN A 230 12.10 -7.50 -15.63
C GLN A 230 11.95 -8.98 -15.25
N SER A 231 11.69 -9.29 -13.97
CA SER A 231 11.41 -10.65 -13.51
C SER A 231 10.16 -11.22 -14.17
N ARG A 232 9.05 -10.46 -14.19
CA ARG A 232 7.79 -10.88 -14.85
C ARG A 232 7.99 -11.13 -16.35
N ILE A 233 8.79 -10.27 -17.02
CA ILE A 233 9.14 -10.45 -18.43
C ILE A 233 9.98 -11.72 -18.60
N ALA A 234 11.00 -11.93 -17.77
CA ALA A 234 11.89 -13.09 -17.82
C ALA A 234 11.11 -14.41 -17.65
N ASP A 235 10.19 -14.48 -16.69
CA ASP A 235 9.35 -15.65 -16.45
C ASP A 235 8.44 -15.95 -17.66
N SER A 236 7.84 -14.92 -18.25
CA SER A 236 7.02 -15.04 -19.46
C SER A 236 7.86 -15.53 -20.65
N VAL A 237 9.03 -14.96 -20.87
CA VAL A 237 9.94 -15.38 -21.97
C VAL A 237 10.41 -16.82 -21.76
N PHE A 238 10.79 -17.20 -20.54
CA PHE A 238 11.23 -18.56 -20.22
C PHE A 238 10.11 -19.59 -20.44
N SER A 239 8.92 -19.33 -19.91
CA SER A 239 7.76 -20.22 -20.04
C SER A 239 7.33 -20.40 -21.51
N ASN A 240 7.16 -19.29 -22.24
CA ASN A 240 6.78 -19.31 -23.65
C ASN A 240 7.86 -19.94 -24.53
N GLY A 241 9.14 -19.62 -24.27
CA GLY A 241 10.28 -20.21 -24.97
C GLY A 241 10.33 -21.73 -24.81
N ASN A 242 10.15 -22.22 -23.58
CA ASN A 242 10.14 -23.66 -23.30
C ASN A 242 8.94 -24.37 -23.98
N GLN A 243 7.77 -23.75 -24.02
CA GLN A 243 6.61 -24.27 -24.75
C GLN A 243 6.89 -24.44 -26.25
N LEU A 244 7.42 -23.40 -26.90
CA LEU A 244 7.73 -23.44 -28.33
C LEU A 244 8.86 -24.43 -28.65
N TYR A 245 9.89 -24.49 -27.81
CA TYR A 245 10.97 -25.46 -27.94
C TYR A 245 10.45 -26.90 -27.87
N TRP A 246 9.65 -27.22 -26.85
CA TRP A 246 9.16 -28.59 -26.69
C TRP A 246 8.20 -28.98 -27.82
N ALA A 247 7.27 -28.10 -28.20
CA ALA A 247 6.34 -28.36 -29.28
C ALA A 247 7.06 -28.59 -30.63
N SER A 248 8.08 -27.77 -30.93
CA SER A 248 8.86 -27.93 -32.15
C SER A 248 9.71 -29.20 -32.15
N LEU A 249 10.31 -29.57 -31.03
CA LEU A 249 11.05 -30.83 -30.90
C LEU A 249 10.15 -32.06 -31.11
N VAL A 250 8.97 -32.10 -30.49
CA VAL A 250 7.98 -33.17 -30.71
C VAL A 250 7.58 -33.23 -32.18
N ALA A 251 7.28 -32.07 -32.80
CA ALA A 251 6.89 -32.01 -34.20
C ALA A 251 7.98 -32.55 -35.13
N LEU A 252 9.25 -32.23 -34.87
CA LEU A 252 10.39 -32.76 -35.63
C LEU A 252 10.52 -34.28 -35.48
N ILE A 253 10.42 -34.81 -34.25
CA ILE A 253 10.55 -36.25 -34.00
C ILE A 253 9.39 -37.01 -34.66
N VAL A 254 8.15 -36.55 -34.48
CA VAL A 254 6.96 -37.16 -35.09
C VAL A 254 7.02 -37.05 -36.61
N GLY A 255 7.44 -35.89 -37.14
CA GLY A 255 7.63 -35.66 -38.57
C GLY A 255 8.65 -36.62 -39.18
N ALA A 256 9.79 -36.84 -38.51
CA ALA A 256 10.81 -37.81 -38.94
C ALA A 256 10.27 -39.25 -38.95
N VAL A 257 9.49 -39.64 -37.94
CA VAL A 257 8.83 -40.96 -37.90
C VAL A 257 7.81 -41.10 -39.02
N PHE A 258 6.98 -40.08 -39.25
CA PHE A 258 5.99 -40.10 -40.31
C PHE A 258 6.64 -40.15 -41.70
N GLN A 259 7.70 -39.38 -41.92
CA GLN A 259 8.50 -39.43 -43.13
C GLN A 259 9.08 -40.83 -43.34
N LYS A 260 9.63 -41.46 -42.29
CA LYS A 260 10.14 -42.82 -42.33
C LYS A 260 9.06 -43.81 -42.77
N GLU A 261 7.87 -43.77 -42.17
CA GLU A 261 6.75 -44.65 -42.54
C GLU A 261 6.32 -44.50 -44.01
N ILE A 262 6.34 -43.27 -44.55
CA ILE A 262 6.04 -43.03 -45.96
C ILE A 262 7.11 -43.65 -46.86
N LEU A 263 8.39 -43.47 -46.52
CA LEU A 263 9.50 -43.99 -47.33
C LEU A 263 9.51 -45.52 -47.34
N GLU A 264 9.38 -46.16 -46.17
CA GLU A 264 9.33 -47.61 -46.04
C GLU A 264 8.17 -48.21 -46.86
N ARG A 265 6.99 -47.58 -46.85
CA ARG A 265 5.85 -48.02 -47.68
C ARG A 265 6.04 -47.76 -49.18
N ARG A 266 6.77 -46.70 -49.55
CA ARG A 266 7.02 -46.35 -50.96
C ARG A 266 8.04 -47.29 -51.61
N TYR A 267 9.08 -47.67 -50.87
CA TYR A 267 10.18 -48.49 -51.37
C TYR A 267 10.05 -49.97 -51.00
N ASP A 268 8.96 -50.36 -50.32
CA ASP A 268 8.73 -51.71 -49.78
C ASP A 268 9.87 -52.20 -48.87
N GLU A 269 10.53 -51.23 -48.23
CA GLU A 269 11.61 -51.45 -47.26
C GLU A 269 10.99 -51.53 -45.86
N GLY A 270 10.49 -52.72 -45.50
CA GLY A 270 9.97 -52.98 -44.16
C GLY A 270 11.06 -53.04 -43.08
N PRO A 271 10.68 -53.10 -41.78
CA PRO A 271 11.63 -53.35 -40.71
C PRO A 271 12.33 -54.70 -40.89
N GLU A 272 13.58 -54.80 -40.42
CA GLU A 272 14.32 -56.06 -40.41
C GLU A 272 13.52 -57.16 -39.66
N PRO A 273 13.52 -58.39 -40.19
CA PRO A 273 12.77 -59.48 -39.58
C PRO A 273 13.29 -59.81 -38.18
N LEU A 274 12.38 -59.91 -37.23
CA LEU A 274 12.69 -60.21 -35.84
C LEU A 274 12.08 -61.56 -35.45
N ALA A 275 12.91 -62.48 -34.98
CA ALA A 275 12.45 -63.79 -34.52
C ALA A 275 11.39 -63.64 -33.41
N MET A 276 10.33 -64.45 -33.47
CA MET A 276 9.23 -64.41 -32.51
C MET A 276 9.69 -64.55 -31.06
N GLU A 277 10.73 -65.36 -30.82
CA GLU A 277 11.35 -65.58 -29.51
C GLU A 277 11.91 -64.29 -28.88
N LEU A 278 12.35 -63.35 -29.71
CA LEU A 278 12.85 -62.03 -29.28
C LEU A 278 11.73 -60.97 -29.32
N ALA A 279 10.83 -61.07 -30.30
CA ALA A 279 9.75 -60.12 -30.49
C ALA A 279 8.74 -60.11 -29.32
N TYR A 280 8.34 -61.28 -28.81
CA TYR A 280 7.42 -61.36 -27.67
C TYR A 280 7.93 -60.65 -26.42
N PRO A 281 9.11 -61.01 -25.84
CA PRO A 281 9.60 -60.35 -24.64
C PRO A 281 9.89 -58.86 -24.85
N GLN A 282 10.32 -58.47 -26.06
CA GLN A 282 10.55 -57.05 -26.38
C GLN A 282 9.23 -56.26 -26.44
N ALA A 283 8.19 -56.81 -27.08
CA ALA A 283 6.87 -56.20 -27.12
C ALA A 283 6.23 -56.10 -25.72
N THR A 284 6.38 -57.14 -24.89
CA THR A 284 5.90 -57.12 -23.50
C THR A 284 6.56 -56.02 -22.67
N ARG A 285 7.89 -55.88 -22.74
CA ARG A 285 8.61 -54.80 -22.03
C ARG A 285 8.13 -53.40 -22.48
N ARG A 286 7.95 -53.22 -23.79
CA ARG A 286 7.42 -51.96 -24.36
C ARG A 286 5.96 -51.71 -23.94
N ALA A 287 5.13 -52.74 -23.86
CA ALA A 287 3.75 -52.65 -23.38
C ALA A 287 3.69 -52.23 -21.92
N ILE A 288 4.53 -52.81 -21.05
CA ILE A 288 4.62 -52.41 -19.65
C ILE A 288 5.07 -50.94 -19.53
N ALA A 289 6.12 -50.54 -20.26
CA ALA A 289 6.59 -49.16 -20.26
C ALA A 289 5.51 -48.18 -20.75
N CYS A 290 4.76 -48.54 -21.80
CA CYS A 290 3.63 -47.76 -22.30
C CYS A 290 2.55 -47.57 -21.23
N LEU A 291 2.13 -48.66 -20.56
CA LEU A 291 1.07 -48.59 -19.56
C LEU A 291 1.50 -47.79 -18.32
N ILE A 292 2.74 -47.94 -17.87
CA ILE A 292 3.29 -47.17 -16.75
C ILE A 292 3.35 -45.69 -17.10
N ALA A 293 3.90 -45.33 -18.26
CA ALA A 293 4.00 -43.95 -18.70
C ALA A 293 2.61 -43.31 -18.88
N LEU A 294 1.64 -44.06 -19.44
CA LEU A 294 0.27 -43.61 -19.59
C LEU A 294 -0.41 -43.37 -18.24
N TYR A 295 -0.25 -44.30 -17.29
CA TYR A 295 -0.78 -44.15 -15.95
C TYR A 295 -0.24 -42.89 -15.26
N ILE A 296 1.08 -42.67 -15.34
CA ILE A 296 1.72 -41.47 -14.79
C ILE A 296 1.15 -40.22 -15.47
N ALA A 297 1.11 -40.18 -16.81
CA ALA A 297 0.61 -39.03 -17.56
C ALA A 297 -0.84 -38.66 -17.19
N VAL A 298 -1.73 -39.66 -17.14
CA VAL A 298 -3.14 -39.45 -16.76
C VAL A 298 -3.26 -39.00 -15.30
N SER A 299 -2.50 -39.61 -14.39
CA SER A 299 -2.50 -39.24 -12.98
C SER A 299 -2.04 -37.79 -12.75
N TRP A 300 -0.99 -37.37 -13.44
CA TRP A 300 -0.46 -36.00 -13.38
C TRP A 300 -1.39 -34.99 -14.04
N THR A 301 -2.06 -35.37 -15.12
CA THR A 301 -3.11 -34.54 -15.74
C THR A 301 -4.27 -34.31 -14.77
N ALA A 302 -4.69 -35.35 -14.04
CA ALA A 302 -5.79 -35.25 -13.08
C ALA A 302 -5.46 -34.40 -11.84
N GLN A 303 -4.16 -34.25 -11.53
CA GLN A 303 -3.66 -33.47 -10.39
C GLN A 303 -3.19 -32.07 -10.77
N ASP A 304 -3.38 -31.66 -12.03
CA ASP A 304 -2.87 -30.39 -12.58
C ASP A 304 -1.37 -30.18 -12.30
N TYR A 305 -0.60 -31.27 -12.45
CA TYR A 305 0.85 -31.26 -12.26
C TYR A 305 1.55 -30.55 -13.43
N ASN A 306 2.85 -30.27 -13.28
CA ASN A 306 3.66 -29.54 -14.28
C ASN A 306 3.40 -30.00 -15.73
N TRP A 307 2.91 -29.08 -16.57
CA TRP A 307 2.45 -29.37 -17.93
C TRP A 307 3.53 -30.00 -18.81
N PHE A 308 4.80 -29.60 -18.63
CA PHE A 308 5.93 -30.09 -19.42
C PHE A 308 6.22 -31.56 -19.09
N LEU A 309 6.32 -31.91 -17.80
CA LEU A 309 6.55 -33.28 -17.35
C LEU A 309 5.40 -34.21 -17.74
N THR A 310 4.17 -33.70 -17.63
CA THR A 310 2.96 -34.41 -18.07
C THR A 310 2.99 -34.68 -19.59
N GLY A 311 3.37 -33.68 -20.40
CA GLY A 311 3.54 -33.83 -21.84
C GLY A 311 4.63 -34.84 -22.24
N VAL A 312 5.76 -34.85 -21.51
CA VAL A 312 6.83 -35.86 -21.71
C VAL A 312 6.32 -37.27 -21.40
N ALA A 313 5.56 -37.45 -20.31
CA ALA A 313 5.00 -38.75 -19.96
C ALA A 313 4.03 -39.28 -21.05
N TYR A 314 3.16 -38.42 -21.60
CA TYR A 314 2.32 -38.77 -22.75
C TYR A 314 3.15 -39.13 -23.98
N PHE A 315 4.18 -38.34 -24.29
CA PHE A 315 5.07 -38.60 -25.41
C PHE A 315 5.77 -39.97 -25.25
N CYS A 316 6.32 -40.28 -24.08
CA CYS A 316 6.95 -41.57 -23.79
C CYS A 316 5.96 -42.75 -23.94
N SER A 317 4.71 -42.58 -23.49
CA SER A 317 3.67 -43.59 -23.68
C SER A 317 3.39 -43.85 -25.16
N VAL A 318 3.15 -42.79 -25.95
CA VAL A 318 2.91 -42.90 -27.39
C VAL A 318 4.13 -43.51 -28.11
N TRP A 319 5.34 -43.13 -27.70
CA TRP A 319 6.58 -43.65 -28.26
C TRP A 319 6.76 -45.15 -27.98
N ALA A 320 6.45 -45.59 -26.75
CA ALA A 320 6.45 -47.00 -26.39
C ALA A 320 5.40 -47.79 -27.20
N ALA A 321 4.20 -47.23 -27.37
CA ALA A 321 3.14 -47.81 -28.21
C ALA A 321 3.57 -47.95 -29.68
N TYR A 322 4.20 -46.93 -30.25
CA TYR A 322 4.81 -47.01 -31.58
C TYR A 322 5.89 -48.10 -31.66
N GLY A 323 6.69 -48.24 -30.60
CA GLY A 323 7.65 -49.34 -30.47
C GLY A 323 6.98 -50.73 -30.49
N ILE A 324 5.83 -50.90 -29.86
CA ILE A 324 5.06 -52.17 -29.91
C ILE A 324 4.63 -52.44 -31.36
N TYR A 325 4.03 -51.45 -32.02
CA TYR A 325 3.64 -51.53 -33.43
C TYR A 325 4.79 -51.98 -34.33
N ARG A 326 5.96 -51.34 -34.20
CA ARG A 326 7.16 -51.69 -34.98
C ARG A 326 7.67 -53.10 -34.68
N THR A 327 7.56 -53.56 -33.44
CA THR A 327 7.95 -54.94 -33.06
C THR A 327 7.03 -55.97 -33.73
N ILE A 328 5.73 -55.69 -33.79
CA ILE A 328 4.74 -56.56 -34.45
C ILE A 328 4.98 -56.59 -35.97
N LEU A 329 5.31 -55.46 -36.59
CA LEU A 329 5.67 -55.42 -38.00
C LEU A 329 6.94 -56.23 -38.29
N ALA A 330 7.99 -56.04 -37.49
CA ALA A 330 9.25 -56.79 -37.63
C ALA A 330 9.06 -58.30 -37.47
N ALA A 331 8.18 -58.72 -36.54
CA ALA A 331 7.84 -60.12 -36.33
C ALA A 331 7.08 -60.77 -37.51
N ARG A 332 6.46 -59.95 -38.36
CA ARG A 332 5.70 -60.39 -39.55
C ARG A 332 6.48 -60.19 -40.85
N ALA A 333 7.67 -59.59 -40.80
CA ALA A 333 8.47 -59.34 -41.98
C ALA A 333 9.05 -60.66 -42.53
N PRO A 334 9.12 -60.82 -43.86
CA PRO A 334 9.67 -62.02 -44.47
C PRO A 334 11.18 -62.16 -44.16
N LEU A 335 11.62 -63.38 -43.88
CA LEU A 335 13.05 -63.67 -43.68
C LEU A 335 13.80 -63.53 -45.01
N ALA A 336 14.92 -62.81 -45.01
CA ALA A 336 15.80 -62.76 -46.18
C ALA A 336 16.60 -64.07 -46.30
N PRO A 337 16.99 -64.53 -47.51
CA PRO A 337 17.73 -65.78 -47.70
C PRO A 337 19.05 -65.87 -46.93
N LYS A 338 19.67 -64.73 -46.61
CA LYS A 338 20.89 -64.62 -45.80
C LYS A 338 20.70 -64.93 -44.32
N ASP A 339 19.45 -64.92 -43.84
CA ASP A 339 19.08 -65.09 -42.43
C ASP A 339 18.44 -66.47 -42.16
N MET A 340 18.47 -67.38 -43.16
CA MET A 340 17.91 -68.74 -43.11
C MET A 340 18.95 -69.84 -42.79
N LEU A 341 20.18 -69.48 -42.42
CA LEU A 341 21.31 -70.39 -42.18
C LEU A 341 21.65 -70.55 -40.70
#